data_AF-A0A1I7YEA5-F1
#
_entry.id   AF-A0A1I7YEA5-F1
#
_cell.length_a   1.000
_cell.length_b   1.000
_cell.length_c   1.000
_cell.angle_alpha   90.00
_cell.angle_beta   90.00
_cell.angle_gamma   90.00
#
_symmetry.space_group_name_H-M   'P 1'
#
loop_
_entity.id
_entity.type
_entity.pdbx_description
1 polymer ?
#
loop_
_entity_poly.entity_id
_entity_poly.type
_entity_poly.pdbx_seq_one_letter_code
_entity_poly.pdbx_strand_id
1 'polypeptide(L)'
;MLPSAVVCLFLAAFVWAAPLAKHSGTLCAPRPKGIFPYDFENPERMQAIGETLTILNMLVNHRFSEFFSTLTDEEKQSAKWVLLGASKPEQRDALGTEAKNYLNQIDEYLPSVDSPHFREDMFNRIARFNALSAEAKADLSEKFDKHTKMIKVCAFYLKLDSFLDQLDLKRFLSEKVQYTMDVPKLFGKQDKRSLFIIPHIQRLQAFLDGMIYTRKLVIHPILLDLVKNLTDADKKAIDDYMVVVDPPRRETTANLDDLSTAVKNLYQDIHNYIDIPSFLDPTTEKFAEQAHKIIMKHDALSAEDKAQFQKAFPARAGHIEGLRLYFKLDSFLDSSASHKREMEAAKSLRLSLYSSIC
;
A
#
# COMPACT_ATOMS: atom_id res chain seq x y z
N MET A 1 -10.91 -16.12 -27.55
CA MET A 1 -10.89 -16.66 -26.16
C MET A 1 -9.46 -16.98 -25.76
N LEU A 2 -8.65 -16.00 -25.34
CA LEU A 2 -7.38 -16.19 -24.64
C LEU A 2 -6.84 -14.93 -23.90
N PRO A 3 -7.62 -13.92 -23.43
CA PRO A 3 -7.03 -12.66 -22.95
C PRO A 3 -6.78 -12.63 -21.44
N SER A 4 -7.45 -13.48 -20.65
CA SER A 4 -7.26 -13.54 -19.19
C SER A 4 -5.96 -14.22 -18.80
N ALA A 5 -5.37 -15.06 -19.67
CA ALA A 5 -4.21 -15.87 -19.32
C ALA A 5 -2.92 -15.04 -19.14
N VAL A 6 -2.70 -13.97 -19.92
CA VAL A 6 -1.45 -13.20 -19.87
C VAL A 6 -1.41 -12.25 -18.67
N VAL A 7 -2.54 -11.59 -18.35
CA VAL A 7 -2.67 -10.76 -17.13
C VAL A 7 -2.72 -11.62 -15.86
N CYS A 8 -3.34 -12.82 -15.93
CA CYS A 8 -3.24 -13.80 -14.84
C CYS A 8 -1.83 -14.40 -14.72
N LEU A 9 -1.02 -14.49 -15.77
CA LEU A 9 0.36 -14.99 -15.69
C LEU A 9 1.30 -14.04 -14.95
N PHE A 10 1.12 -12.73 -15.10
CA PHE A 10 1.89 -11.73 -14.33
C PHE A 10 1.45 -11.67 -12.85
N LEU A 11 0.15 -11.84 -12.55
CA LEU A 11 -0.34 -11.96 -11.18
C LEU A 11 0.01 -13.30 -10.54
N ALA A 12 -0.01 -14.40 -11.29
CA ALA A 12 0.37 -15.73 -10.80
C ALA A 12 1.87 -15.77 -10.49
N ALA A 13 2.74 -15.15 -11.29
CA ALA A 13 4.17 -15.07 -11.02
C ALA A 13 4.50 -14.25 -9.75
N PHE A 14 3.71 -13.21 -9.44
CA PHE A 14 3.84 -12.44 -8.19
C PHE A 14 3.27 -13.17 -6.96
N VAL A 15 2.24 -14.01 -7.13
CA VAL A 15 1.67 -14.83 -6.05
C VAL A 15 2.46 -16.13 -5.82
N TRP A 16 3.15 -16.67 -6.83
CA TRP A 16 3.95 -17.91 -6.75
C TRP A 16 5.38 -17.74 -6.22
N ALA A 17 5.84 -16.51 -5.95
CA ALA A 17 7.10 -16.30 -5.24
C ALA A 17 6.99 -16.52 -3.71
N ALA A 18 5.82 -16.93 -3.21
CA ALA A 18 5.70 -17.52 -1.89
C ALA A 18 6.16 -19.00 -1.97
N PRO A 19 7.13 -19.45 -1.14
CA PRO A 19 7.55 -20.84 -1.18
C PRO A 19 6.38 -21.72 -0.76
N LEU A 20 5.89 -22.55 -1.69
CA LEU A 20 5.03 -23.70 -1.43
C LEU A 20 5.81 -24.72 -0.60
N ALA A 21 5.92 -24.48 0.70
CA ALA A 21 6.37 -25.49 1.64
C ALA A 21 5.23 -26.50 1.82
N LYS A 22 5.36 -27.63 1.10
CA LYS A 22 4.57 -28.85 1.27
C LYS A 22 4.49 -29.23 2.75
N HIS A 23 3.31 -29.15 3.36
CA HIS A 23 3.00 -29.92 4.56
C HIS A 23 2.67 -31.37 4.16
N SER A 24 3.71 -32.15 3.85
CA SER A 24 3.64 -33.61 3.98
C SER A 24 4.20 -33.97 5.34
N GLY A 25 3.37 -34.57 6.19
CA GLY A 25 3.73 -34.93 7.55
C GLY A 25 4.97 -35.80 7.61
N THR A 26 5.94 -35.40 8.43
CA THR A 26 6.96 -36.28 9.02
C THR A 26 7.62 -35.55 10.18
N LEU A 27 7.48 -36.15 11.37
CA LEU A 27 8.34 -36.07 12.55
C LEU A 27 8.82 -34.67 13.01
N CYS A 28 8.29 -34.27 14.17
CA CYS A 28 8.80 -33.20 15.02
C CYS A 28 10.30 -33.39 15.31
N ALA A 29 11.16 -32.75 14.53
CA ALA A 29 12.47 -32.33 14.98
C ALA A 29 12.34 -30.92 15.59
N PRO A 30 12.95 -30.64 16.75
CA PRO A 30 12.97 -29.28 17.29
C PRO A 30 13.72 -28.38 16.29
N ARG A 31 13.00 -27.43 15.68
CA ARG A 31 13.61 -26.49 14.73
C ARG A 31 14.62 -25.63 15.48
N PRO A 32 15.83 -25.41 14.94
CA PRO A 32 16.80 -24.50 15.55
C PRO A 32 16.22 -23.09 15.53
N LYS A 33 16.05 -22.51 16.72
CA LYS A 33 15.74 -21.08 16.91
C LYS A 33 16.87 -20.27 16.29
N GLY A 34 16.61 -19.51 15.22
CA GLY A 34 17.56 -18.45 14.85
C GLY A 34 17.65 -17.90 13.44
N ILE A 35 16.89 -18.34 12.41
CA ILE A 35 17.25 -17.93 11.02
C ILE A 35 16.12 -17.31 10.17
N PHE A 36 14.86 -17.23 10.62
CA PHE A 36 13.82 -16.48 9.88
C PHE A 36 13.05 -15.51 10.79
N PRO A 37 13.12 -14.19 10.59
CA PRO A 37 12.42 -13.20 11.43
C PRO A 37 10.99 -12.87 11.00
N TYR A 38 10.34 -13.68 10.15
CA TYR A 38 9.11 -13.28 9.45
C TYR A 38 7.93 -14.28 9.51
N ASP A 39 7.98 -15.27 10.41
CA ASP A 39 6.80 -16.08 10.73
C ASP A 39 5.96 -15.32 11.75
N PHE A 40 5.26 -14.28 11.30
CA PHE A 40 4.29 -13.61 12.16
C PHE A 40 3.11 -14.56 12.44
N GLU A 41 2.55 -14.53 13.65
CA GLU A 41 1.32 -15.20 14.04
C GLU A 41 0.15 -14.71 13.18
N ASN A 42 0.13 -13.41 12.85
CA ASN A 42 -0.85 -12.82 11.93
C ASN A 42 -0.18 -12.04 10.78
N PRO A 43 0.35 -12.73 9.75
CA PRO A 43 1.05 -12.07 8.66
C PRO A 43 0.11 -11.22 7.80
N GLU A 44 -1.18 -11.57 7.70
CA GLU A 44 -2.18 -10.78 6.97
C GLU A 44 -2.40 -9.41 7.60
N ARG A 45 -2.42 -9.35 8.93
CA ARG A 45 -2.56 -8.09 9.65
C ARG A 45 -1.35 -7.19 9.44
N MET A 46 -0.15 -7.76 9.51
CA MET A 46 1.09 -7.01 9.21
C MET A 46 1.09 -6.50 7.78
N GLN A 47 0.52 -7.26 6.83
CA GLN A 47 0.42 -6.82 5.44
C GLN A 47 -0.51 -5.61 5.33
N ALA A 48 -1.68 -5.68 5.96
CA ALA A 48 -2.66 -4.59 5.95
C ALA A 48 -2.09 -3.30 6.57
N ILE A 49 -1.30 -3.42 7.65
CA ILE A 49 -0.61 -2.29 8.27
C ILE A 49 0.43 -1.69 7.33
N GLY A 50 1.28 -2.51 6.72
CA GLY A 50 2.29 -2.05 5.76
C GLY A 50 1.68 -1.39 4.51
N GLU A 51 0.61 -1.96 3.96
CA GLU A 51 -0.16 -1.37 2.85
C GLU A 51 -0.75 -0.01 3.25
N THR A 52 -1.34 0.07 4.45
CA THR A 52 -1.92 1.32 4.98
C THR A 52 -0.84 2.38 5.17
N LEU A 53 0.30 2.05 5.78
CA LEU A 53 1.44 2.95 5.93
C LEU A 53 1.92 3.51 4.59
N THR A 54 2.01 2.64 3.57
CA THR A 54 2.41 3.05 2.23
C THR A 54 1.45 4.09 1.64
N ILE A 55 0.14 3.83 1.77
CA ILE A 55 -0.89 4.77 1.27
C ILE A 55 -0.84 6.09 2.05
N LEU A 56 -0.63 6.05 3.37
CA LEU A 56 -0.50 7.26 4.17
C LEU A 56 0.74 8.06 3.77
N ASN A 57 1.90 7.41 3.57
CA ASN A 57 3.10 8.07 3.07
C ASN A 57 2.83 8.78 1.73
N MET A 58 2.15 8.09 0.81
CA MET A 58 1.76 8.63 -0.48
C MET A 58 0.89 9.89 -0.36
N LEU A 59 -0.10 9.86 0.54
CA LEU A 59 -1.00 10.98 0.78
C LEU A 59 -0.28 12.16 1.44
N VAL A 60 0.66 11.91 2.35
CA VAL A 60 1.39 12.94 3.11
C VAL A 60 2.53 13.56 2.29
N ASN A 61 3.35 12.74 1.62
CA ASN A 61 4.65 13.19 1.08
C ASN A 61 4.73 13.32 -0.44
N HIS A 62 3.80 12.72 -1.17
CA HIS A 62 3.88 12.65 -2.64
C HIS A 62 2.80 13.45 -3.34
N ARG A 63 2.14 14.40 -2.65
CA ARG A 63 1.04 15.20 -3.21
C ARG A 63 -0.10 14.35 -3.78
N PHE A 64 -0.18 13.08 -3.38
CA PHE A 64 -1.15 12.14 -3.94
C PHE A 64 -2.58 12.52 -3.55
N SER A 65 -2.77 13.17 -2.40
CA SER A 65 -4.07 13.73 -2.00
C SER A 65 -4.52 14.84 -2.96
N GLU A 66 -3.62 15.72 -3.40
CA GLU A 66 -3.92 16.75 -4.40
C GLU A 66 -4.31 16.09 -5.72
N PHE A 67 -3.50 15.16 -6.21
CA PHE A 67 -3.80 14.39 -7.42
C PHE A 67 -5.18 13.72 -7.33
N PHE A 68 -5.45 12.98 -6.25
CA PHE A 68 -6.72 12.28 -6.06
C PHE A 68 -7.92 13.23 -6.05
N SER A 69 -7.76 14.46 -5.53
CA SER A 69 -8.81 15.48 -5.55
C SER A 69 -9.11 16.03 -6.95
N THR A 70 -8.18 15.95 -7.90
CA THR A 70 -8.39 16.36 -9.30
C THR A 70 -9.18 15.34 -10.13
N LEU A 71 -9.40 14.15 -9.59
CA LEU A 71 -10.13 13.08 -10.26
C LEU A 71 -11.64 13.27 -10.10
N THR A 72 -12.39 13.11 -11.19
CA THR A 72 -13.85 12.99 -11.11
C THR A 72 -14.26 11.67 -10.46
N ASP A 73 -15.51 11.54 -10.06
CA ASP A 73 -15.99 10.30 -9.47
C ASP A 73 -15.94 9.14 -10.47
N GLU A 74 -16.20 9.40 -11.76
CA GLU A 74 -16.06 8.40 -12.81
C GLU A 74 -14.61 7.95 -13.00
N GLU A 75 -13.65 8.89 -12.96
CA GLU A 75 -12.23 8.57 -13.06
C GLU A 75 -11.75 7.76 -11.86
N LYS A 76 -12.19 8.13 -10.64
CA LYS A 76 -11.95 7.36 -9.42
C LYS A 76 -12.51 5.94 -9.54
N GLN A 77 -13.76 5.78 -9.97
CA GLN A 77 -14.36 4.45 -10.15
C GLN A 77 -13.65 3.65 -11.26
N SER A 78 -13.07 4.32 -12.27
CA SER A 78 -12.35 3.64 -13.35
C SER A 78 -11.14 2.84 -12.87
N ALA A 79 -10.49 3.26 -11.78
CA ALA A 79 -9.41 2.51 -11.13
C ALA A 79 -9.85 1.12 -10.62
N LYS A 80 -11.16 0.91 -10.38
CA LYS A 80 -11.70 -0.43 -10.03
C LYS A 80 -11.82 -1.34 -11.25
N TRP A 81 -12.06 -0.79 -12.44
CA TRP A 81 -12.37 -1.57 -13.64
C TRP A 81 -11.15 -2.26 -14.24
N VAL A 82 -9.95 -1.72 -14.02
CA VAL A 82 -8.73 -2.26 -14.62
C VAL A 82 -8.38 -3.68 -14.10
N LEU A 83 -8.83 -4.05 -12.90
CA LEU A 83 -8.48 -5.34 -12.29
C LEU A 83 -9.66 -6.32 -12.17
N LEU A 84 -10.91 -5.85 -12.11
CA LEU A 84 -12.08 -6.68 -11.76
C LEU A 84 -13.39 -6.28 -12.47
N GLY A 85 -13.33 -5.42 -13.49
CA GLY A 85 -14.54 -4.92 -14.14
C GLY A 85 -15.29 -6.00 -14.93
N ALA A 86 -16.39 -6.52 -14.39
CA ALA A 86 -17.38 -7.21 -15.21
C ALA A 86 -18.02 -6.19 -16.18
N SER A 87 -18.09 -6.55 -17.46
CA SER A 87 -18.77 -5.76 -18.49
C SER A 87 -20.04 -6.50 -18.90
N LYS A 88 -21.05 -5.73 -19.32
CA LYS A 88 -22.25 -6.32 -19.93
C LYS A 88 -21.87 -7.09 -21.21
N PRO A 89 -22.63 -8.13 -21.59
CA PRO A 89 -22.48 -8.77 -22.89
C PRO A 89 -22.55 -7.73 -24.02
N GLU A 90 -21.59 -7.80 -24.93
CA GLU A 90 -21.45 -6.84 -26.02
C GLU A 90 -22.48 -7.10 -27.13
N GLN A 91 -23.21 -6.06 -27.54
CA GLN A 91 -24.22 -6.15 -28.61
C GLN A 91 -23.82 -5.28 -29.80
N ARG A 92 -22.65 -5.56 -30.40
CA ARG A 92 -22.06 -4.75 -31.47
C ARG A 92 -22.97 -4.58 -32.69
N ASP A 93 -23.78 -5.59 -33.00
CA ASP A 93 -24.72 -5.54 -34.13
C ASP A 93 -25.96 -4.68 -33.88
N ALA A 94 -26.28 -4.40 -32.61
CA ALA A 94 -27.39 -3.54 -32.21
C ALA A 94 -27.00 -2.06 -32.09
N LEU A 95 -25.73 -1.71 -32.34
CA LEU A 95 -25.25 -0.33 -32.32
C LEU A 95 -25.75 0.47 -33.53
N GLY A 96 -26.06 1.74 -33.30
CA GLY A 96 -26.29 2.73 -34.33
C GLY A 96 -25.05 2.97 -35.19
N THR A 97 -25.27 3.48 -36.40
CA THR A 97 -24.24 3.63 -37.44
C THR A 97 -23.01 4.42 -36.96
N GLU A 98 -23.21 5.53 -36.24
CA GLU A 98 -22.11 6.37 -35.75
C GLU A 98 -21.24 5.63 -34.71
N ALA A 99 -21.87 5.00 -33.71
CA ALA A 99 -21.19 4.20 -32.70
C ALA A 99 -20.42 3.01 -33.32
N LYS A 100 -21.02 2.33 -34.30
CA LYS A 100 -20.39 1.22 -35.02
C LYS A 100 -19.18 1.68 -35.85
N ASN A 101 -19.31 2.80 -36.55
CA ASN A 101 -18.22 3.40 -37.32
C ASN A 101 -17.05 3.81 -36.41
N TYR A 102 -17.36 4.41 -35.26
CA TYR A 102 -16.37 4.78 -34.26
C TYR A 102 -15.59 3.56 -33.75
N LEU A 103 -16.27 2.46 -33.37
CA LEU A 103 -15.59 1.24 -32.92
C LEU A 103 -14.73 0.60 -34.01
N ASN A 104 -15.15 0.67 -35.28
CA ASN A 104 -14.36 0.13 -36.39
C ASN A 104 -13.08 0.94 -36.67
N GLN A 105 -13.03 2.21 -36.24
CA GLN A 105 -11.88 3.08 -36.45
C GLN A 105 -10.85 3.02 -35.32
N ILE A 106 -11.18 2.38 -34.20
CA ILE A 106 -10.37 2.38 -33.00
C ILE A 106 -9.91 0.96 -32.71
N ASP A 107 -8.60 0.80 -32.55
CA ASP A 107 -8.02 -0.48 -32.17
C ASP A 107 -8.48 -0.86 -30.75
N GLU A 108 -8.87 -2.10 -30.51
CA GLU A 108 -9.48 -2.53 -29.24
C GLU A 108 -8.47 -2.54 -28.07
N TYR A 109 -7.17 -2.40 -28.36
CA TYR A 109 -6.11 -2.47 -27.37
C TYR A 109 -5.67 -1.10 -26.84
N LEU A 110 -5.40 -1.04 -25.53
CA LEU A 110 -4.70 0.08 -24.91
C LEU A 110 -3.21 0.03 -25.31
N PRO A 111 -2.61 1.16 -25.70
CA PRO A 111 -1.17 1.23 -25.88
C PRO A 111 -0.45 0.92 -24.56
N SER A 112 0.73 0.30 -24.64
CA SER A 112 1.61 0.12 -23.48
C SER A 112 1.98 1.47 -22.88
N VAL A 113 2.08 1.56 -21.55
CA VAL A 113 2.51 2.79 -20.84
C VAL A 113 3.93 3.22 -21.26
N ASP A 114 4.76 2.27 -21.67
CA ASP A 114 6.12 2.53 -22.15
C ASP A 114 6.18 2.85 -23.66
N SER A 115 5.02 2.91 -24.34
CA SER A 115 4.95 3.29 -25.75
C SER A 115 5.27 4.78 -25.93
N PRO A 116 6.12 5.16 -26.91
CA PRO A 116 6.38 6.56 -27.22
C PRO A 116 5.11 7.31 -27.69
N HIS A 117 4.11 6.60 -28.18
CA HIS A 117 2.83 7.17 -28.62
C HIS A 117 1.72 7.03 -27.58
N PHE A 118 2.00 6.50 -26.37
CA PHE A 118 0.99 6.24 -25.33
C PHE A 118 0.07 7.44 -25.10
N ARG A 119 0.67 8.62 -24.90
CA ARG A 119 -0.09 9.84 -24.61
C ARG A 119 -0.94 10.28 -25.80
N GLU A 120 -0.35 10.30 -26.99
CA GLU A 120 -0.99 10.72 -28.24
C GLU A 120 -2.17 9.81 -28.59
N ASP A 121 -1.98 8.50 -28.53
CA ASP A 121 -3.02 7.50 -28.80
C ASP A 121 -4.21 7.66 -27.85
N MET A 122 -3.93 7.88 -26.57
CA MET A 122 -4.96 8.04 -25.53
C MET A 122 -5.74 9.34 -25.71
N PHE A 123 -5.06 10.46 -26.00
CA PHE A 123 -5.70 11.72 -26.34
C PHE A 123 -6.59 11.59 -27.59
N ASN A 124 -6.08 10.97 -28.65
CA ASN A 124 -6.81 10.76 -29.89
C ASN A 124 -8.09 9.93 -29.67
N ARG A 125 -8.01 8.87 -28.85
CA ARG A 125 -9.16 8.04 -28.48
C ARG A 125 -10.24 8.81 -27.73
N ILE A 126 -9.85 9.59 -26.73
CA ILE A 126 -10.77 10.42 -25.94
C ILE A 126 -11.39 11.51 -26.82
N ALA A 127 -10.59 12.17 -27.66
CA ALA A 127 -11.06 13.23 -28.56
C ALA A 127 -12.11 12.68 -29.55
N ARG A 128 -11.85 11.53 -30.18
CA ARG A 128 -12.81 10.86 -31.07
C ARG A 128 -14.09 10.46 -30.33
N PHE A 129 -13.98 9.94 -29.11
CA PHE A 129 -15.17 9.62 -28.30
C PHE A 129 -15.99 10.88 -28.00
N ASN A 130 -15.31 11.97 -27.61
CA ASN A 130 -15.96 13.23 -27.27
C ASN A 130 -16.61 13.91 -28.48
N ALA A 131 -16.11 13.67 -29.70
CA ALA A 131 -16.70 14.16 -30.93
C ALA A 131 -18.01 13.45 -31.32
N LEU A 132 -18.34 12.30 -30.70
CA LEU A 132 -19.58 11.59 -30.97
C LEU A 132 -20.81 12.39 -30.48
N SER A 133 -21.93 12.17 -31.16
CA SER A 133 -23.25 12.62 -30.72
C SER A 133 -23.61 12.06 -29.33
N ALA A 134 -24.55 12.72 -28.65
CA ALA A 134 -25.03 12.25 -27.34
C ALA A 134 -25.72 10.89 -27.47
N GLU A 135 -26.46 10.69 -28.56
CA GLU A 135 -27.14 9.46 -28.91
C GLU A 135 -26.14 8.31 -29.13
N ALA A 136 -25.05 8.54 -29.88
CA ALA A 136 -24.02 7.53 -30.09
C ALA A 136 -23.26 7.18 -28.80
N LYS A 137 -23.01 8.16 -27.91
CA LYS A 137 -22.40 7.90 -26.59
C LYS A 137 -23.32 7.08 -25.69
N ALA A 138 -24.62 7.40 -25.67
CA ALA A 138 -25.60 6.64 -24.91
C ALA A 138 -25.70 5.20 -25.41
N ASP A 139 -25.75 5.03 -26.74
CA ASP A 139 -25.80 3.72 -27.40
C ASP A 139 -24.58 2.86 -27.08
N LEU A 140 -23.37 3.44 -27.14
CA LEU A 140 -22.14 2.78 -26.70
C LEU A 140 -22.16 2.42 -25.21
N SER A 141 -22.63 3.31 -24.34
CA SER A 141 -22.70 3.02 -22.90
C SER A 141 -23.70 1.91 -22.55
N GLU A 142 -24.77 1.77 -23.32
CA GLU A 142 -25.80 0.76 -23.08
C GLU A 142 -25.39 -0.61 -23.61
N LYS A 143 -24.95 -0.65 -24.88
CA LYS A 143 -24.75 -1.88 -25.66
C LYS A 143 -23.30 -2.33 -25.76
N PHE A 144 -22.35 -1.46 -25.42
CA PHE A 144 -20.91 -1.72 -25.52
C PHE A 144 -20.13 -1.06 -24.36
N ASP A 145 -20.65 -1.21 -23.13
CA ASP A 145 -20.17 -0.61 -21.88
C ASP A 145 -18.65 -0.78 -21.64
N LYS A 146 -18.06 -1.90 -22.07
CA LYS A 146 -16.61 -2.15 -21.97
C LYS A 146 -15.79 -1.02 -22.57
N HIS A 147 -16.18 -0.51 -23.74
CA HIS A 147 -15.43 0.56 -24.40
C HIS A 147 -15.62 1.90 -23.70
N THR A 148 -16.84 2.19 -23.27
CA THR A 148 -17.13 3.40 -22.48
C THR A 148 -16.34 3.41 -21.17
N LYS A 149 -16.18 2.25 -20.52
CA LYS A 149 -15.28 2.07 -19.38
C LYS A 149 -13.81 2.27 -19.78
N MET A 150 -13.39 1.75 -20.94
CA MET A 150 -12.04 1.93 -21.44
C MET A 150 -11.69 3.41 -21.62
N ILE A 151 -12.56 4.21 -22.24
CA ILE A 151 -12.34 5.65 -22.42
C ILE A 151 -12.18 6.38 -21.08
N LYS A 152 -12.96 6.00 -20.06
CA LYS A 152 -12.82 6.55 -18.70
C LYS A 152 -11.49 6.15 -18.06
N VAL A 153 -11.05 4.91 -18.24
CA VAL A 153 -9.71 4.47 -17.83
C VAL A 153 -8.64 5.30 -18.56
N CYS A 154 -8.84 5.63 -19.83
CA CYS A 154 -7.90 6.46 -20.57
C CYS A 154 -7.75 7.87 -20.00
N ALA A 155 -8.87 8.50 -19.63
CA ALA A 155 -8.86 9.82 -19.00
C ALA A 155 -8.10 9.80 -17.66
N PHE A 156 -8.38 8.79 -16.83
CA PHE A 156 -7.64 8.56 -15.59
C PHE A 156 -6.13 8.35 -15.84
N TYR A 157 -5.78 7.53 -16.83
CA TYR A 157 -4.39 7.23 -17.18
C TYR A 157 -3.60 8.48 -17.58
N LEU A 158 -4.18 9.36 -18.39
CA LEU A 158 -3.52 10.61 -18.79
C LEU A 158 -3.29 11.55 -17.59
N LYS A 159 -4.24 11.62 -16.65
CA LYS A 159 -4.05 12.39 -15.42
C LYS A 159 -2.97 11.80 -14.53
N LEU A 160 -2.97 10.47 -14.36
CA LEU A 160 -1.94 9.77 -13.58
C LEU A 160 -0.56 9.96 -14.20
N ASP A 161 -0.44 9.76 -15.51
CA ASP A 161 0.79 9.98 -16.29
C ASP A 161 1.34 11.40 -16.09
N SER A 162 0.46 12.40 -16.22
CA SER A 162 0.82 13.82 -16.03
C SER A 162 1.19 14.16 -14.59
N PHE A 163 0.64 13.45 -13.60
CA PHE A 163 1.04 13.57 -12.20
C PHE A 163 2.42 12.94 -11.97
N LEU A 164 2.67 11.75 -12.51
CA LEU A 164 3.95 11.06 -12.39
C LEU A 164 5.10 11.83 -13.06
N ASP A 165 4.83 12.55 -14.15
CA ASP A 165 5.80 13.46 -14.78
C ASP A 165 6.27 14.60 -13.86
N GLN A 166 5.48 14.95 -12.84
CA GLN A 166 5.82 16.00 -11.87
C GLN A 166 6.61 15.48 -10.67
N LEU A 167 6.81 14.16 -10.57
CA LEU A 167 7.46 13.53 -9.42
C LEU A 167 8.90 13.12 -9.73
N ASP A 168 9.74 13.14 -8.69
CA ASP A 168 10.95 12.34 -8.68
C ASP A 168 10.56 10.86 -8.54
N LEU A 169 10.51 10.15 -9.68
CA LEU A 169 10.11 8.74 -9.72
C LEU A 169 11.06 7.86 -8.91
N LYS A 170 12.35 8.19 -8.84
CA LYS A 170 13.30 7.41 -8.05
C LYS A 170 12.94 7.51 -6.57
N ARG A 171 12.70 8.74 -6.09
CA ARG A 171 12.26 8.99 -4.71
C ARG A 171 10.92 8.33 -4.41
N PHE A 172 9.95 8.51 -5.30
CA PHE A 172 8.61 7.92 -5.22
C PHE A 172 8.64 6.38 -5.11
N LEU A 173 9.54 5.73 -5.85
CA LEU A 173 9.69 4.27 -5.83
C LEU A 173 10.55 3.77 -4.66
N SER A 174 11.51 4.57 -4.18
CA SER A 174 12.36 4.19 -3.04
C SER A 174 11.65 4.33 -1.70
N GLU A 175 10.74 5.29 -1.58
CA GLU A 175 9.89 5.51 -0.41
C GLU A 175 8.66 4.58 -0.49
N LYS A 176 8.91 3.27 -0.64
CA LYS A 176 7.87 2.21 -0.64
C LYS A 176 8.19 1.11 0.35
N VAL A 177 7.12 0.57 0.93
CA VAL A 177 7.14 -0.58 1.84
C VAL A 177 7.04 -1.85 1.01
N GLN A 178 8.02 -2.74 1.10
CA GLN A 178 7.94 -4.10 0.60
C GLN A 178 7.27 -5.01 1.64
N TYR A 179 5.95 -5.13 1.53
CA TYR A 179 5.17 -6.19 2.17
C TYR A 179 5.28 -6.26 3.72
N THR A 180 4.70 -7.30 4.32
CA THR A 180 4.65 -7.62 5.77
C THR A 180 5.99 -7.45 6.52
N MET A 181 7.10 -7.59 5.80
CA MET A 181 8.46 -7.68 6.34
C MET A 181 9.04 -6.33 6.75
N ASP A 182 8.44 -5.23 6.30
CA ASP A 182 8.92 -3.89 6.59
C ASP A 182 8.27 -3.25 7.82
N VAL A 183 7.09 -3.69 8.27
CA VAL A 183 6.44 -3.16 9.49
C VAL A 183 7.37 -3.16 10.72
N PRO A 184 8.24 -4.18 10.92
CA PRO A 184 9.28 -4.13 11.94
C PRO A 184 10.21 -2.91 11.93
N LYS A 185 10.36 -2.19 10.81
CA LYS A 185 11.12 -0.92 10.74
C LYS A 185 10.57 0.16 11.65
N LEU A 186 9.25 0.16 11.94
CA LEU A 186 8.64 1.06 12.93
C LEU A 186 9.29 0.92 14.32
N PHE A 187 9.93 -0.23 14.58
CA PHE A 187 10.54 -0.58 15.85
C PHE A 187 12.07 -0.67 15.73
N GLY A 188 12.66 -0.03 14.72
CA GLY A 188 14.12 0.03 14.53
C GLY A 188 14.78 -1.27 14.10
N LYS A 189 14.01 -2.28 13.67
CA LYS A 189 14.57 -3.54 13.17
C LYS A 189 15.07 -3.36 11.73
N GLN A 190 16.33 -3.73 11.50
CA GLN A 190 16.94 -3.66 10.16
C GLN A 190 16.27 -4.65 9.21
N ASP A 191 15.86 -4.18 8.04
CA ASP A 191 15.75 -5.02 6.86
C ASP A 191 17.03 -4.85 6.03
N LYS A 192 17.72 -5.97 5.75
CA LYS A 192 18.96 -6.00 4.97
C LYS A 192 18.72 -6.20 3.47
N ARG A 193 17.54 -5.88 2.95
CA ARG A 193 17.27 -5.99 1.52
C ARG A 193 17.39 -4.63 0.82
N SER A 194 18.34 -4.57 -0.09
CA SER A 194 18.47 -3.49 -1.07
C SER A 194 17.33 -3.61 -2.09
N LEU A 195 16.51 -2.56 -2.18
CA LEU A 195 15.61 -2.34 -3.30
C LEU A 195 16.45 -2.20 -4.58
N PHE A 196 16.37 -3.21 -5.46
CA PHE A 196 16.79 -3.04 -6.84
C PHE A 196 15.66 -2.38 -7.61
N ILE A 197 15.63 -1.05 -7.62
CA ILE A 197 14.81 -0.31 -8.56
C ILE A 197 15.44 -0.51 -9.94
N ILE A 198 14.81 -1.33 -10.79
CA ILE A 198 15.27 -1.52 -12.17
C ILE A 198 14.98 -0.21 -12.94
N PRO A 199 16.01 0.51 -13.41
CA PRO A 199 15.83 1.84 -14.00
C PRO A 199 14.87 1.86 -15.19
N HIS A 200 14.83 0.77 -15.96
CA HIS A 200 14.05 0.68 -17.21
C HIS A 200 12.55 0.45 -17.03
N ILE A 201 12.06 0.15 -15.82
CA ILE A 201 10.62 -0.09 -15.56
C ILE A 201 10.04 0.86 -14.51
N GLN A 202 10.80 1.89 -14.11
CA GLN A 202 10.39 2.82 -13.04
C GLN A 202 9.03 3.46 -13.33
N ARG A 203 8.81 3.89 -14.57
CA ARG A 203 7.56 4.54 -14.98
C ARG A 203 6.39 3.57 -14.89
N LEU A 204 6.52 2.38 -15.49
CA LEU A 204 5.49 1.34 -15.43
C LEU A 204 5.14 0.97 -13.98
N GLN A 205 6.15 0.79 -13.12
CA GLN A 205 5.92 0.48 -11.72
C GLN A 205 5.23 1.62 -10.98
N ALA A 206 5.67 2.87 -11.17
CA ALA A 206 5.04 4.03 -10.57
C ALA A 206 3.58 4.20 -11.02
N PHE A 207 3.30 3.88 -12.28
CA PHE A 207 1.97 3.85 -12.86
C PHE A 207 1.08 2.82 -12.18
N LEU A 208 1.51 1.56 -12.10
CA LEU A 208 0.76 0.49 -11.43
C LEU A 208 0.48 0.83 -9.97
N ASP A 209 1.45 1.39 -9.26
CA ASP A 209 1.27 1.74 -7.86
C ASP A 209 0.29 2.91 -7.68
N GLY A 210 0.38 3.95 -8.53
CA GLY A 210 -0.60 5.03 -8.55
C GLY A 210 -2.03 4.50 -8.78
N MET A 211 -2.20 3.54 -9.68
CA MET A 211 -3.49 2.89 -9.90
C MET A 211 -3.99 2.10 -8.69
N ILE A 212 -3.12 1.30 -8.08
CA ILE A 212 -3.45 0.49 -6.89
C ILE A 212 -3.88 1.42 -5.74
N TYR A 213 -3.15 2.50 -5.51
CA TYR A 213 -3.46 3.44 -4.45
C TYR A 213 -4.75 4.21 -4.72
N THR A 214 -4.99 4.70 -5.95
CA THR A 214 -6.28 5.30 -6.30
C THR A 214 -7.42 4.31 -6.03
N ARG A 215 -7.29 3.05 -6.49
CA ARG A 215 -8.31 2.02 -6.24
C ARG A 215 -8.55 1.81 -4.75
N LYS A 216 -7.50 1.69 -3.93
CA LYS A 216 -7.60 1.51 -2.49
C LYS A 216 -8.32 2.68 -1.82
N LEU A 217 -8.06 3.92 -2.22
CA LEU A 217 -8.78 5.10 -1.69
C LEU A 217 -10.26 5.11 -2.07
N VAL A 218 -10.61 4.57 -3.23
CA VAL A 218 -12.03 4.47 -3.65
C VAL A 218 -12.77 3.35 -2.92
N ILE A 219 -12.07 2.28 -2.51
CA ILE A 219 -12.65 1.19 -1.70
C ILE A 219 -12.68 1.56 -0.21
N HIS A 220 -11.66 2.28 0.27
CA HIS A 220 -11.48 2.69 1.65
C HIS A 220 -11.37 4.23 1.76
N PRO A 221 -12.46 4.97 1.49
CA PRO A 221 -12.44 6.44 1.54
C PRO A 221 -12.06 6.98 2.93
N ILE A 222 -12.30 6.21 3.99
CA ILE A 222 -11.94 6.54 5.38
C ILE A 222 -10.42 6.69 5.59
N LEU A 223 -9.58 6.21 4.67
CA LEU A 223 -8.14 6.49 4.69
C LEU A 223 -7.84 8.00 4.55
N LEU A 224 -8.69 8.75 3.83
CA LEU A 224 -8.55 10.21 3.74
C LEU A 224 -8.85 10.89 5.07
N ASP A 225 -9.79 10.37 5.85
CA ASP A 225 -10.09 10.89 7.18
C ASP A 225 -9.00 10.50 8.19
N LEU A 226 -8.41 9.30 8.05
CA LEU A 226 -7.24 8.90 8.83
C LEU A 226 -6.10 9.90 8.64
N VAL A 227 -5.78 10.31 7.40
CA VAL A 227 -4.74 11.32 7.13
C VAL A 227 -5.02 12.66 7.82
N LYS A 228 -6.27 13.13 7.81
CA LYS A 228 -6.64 14.38 8.49
C LYS A 228 -6.44 14.32 10.00
N ASN A 229 -6.56 13.12 10.58
CA ASN A 229 -6.40 12.87 12.01
C ASN A 229 -4.96 12.53 12.41
N LEU A 230 -4.01 12.50 11.47
CA LEU A 230 -2.60 12.32 11.78
C LEU A 230 -2.04 13.61 12.39
N THR A 231 -1.46 13.46 13.58
CA THR A 231 -0.64 14.48 14.22
C THR A 231 0.68 14.64 13.48
N ASP A 232 1.41 15.72 13.75
CA ASP A 232 2.74 15.91 13.17
C ASP A 232 3.74 14.84 13.64
N ALA A 233 3.54 14.28 14.84
CA ALA A 233 4.32 13.13 15.32
C ALA A 233 4.04 11.87 14.50
N ASP A 234 2.78 11.62 14.12
CA ASP A 234 2.42 10.49 13.26
C ASP A 234 3.02 10.64 11.86
N LYS A 235 2.94 11.84 11.27
CA LYS A 235 3.54 12.11 9.94
C LYS A 235 5.04 11.92 9.98
N LYS A 236 5.70 12.42 11.03
CA LYS A 236 7.13 12.19 11.24
C LYS A 236 7.46 10.70 11.40
N ALA A 237 6.64 9.93 12.13
CA ALA A 237 6.83 8.50 12.27
C ALA A 237 6.65 7.74 10.95
N ILE A 238 5.73 8.20 10.08
CA ILE A 238 5.63 7.70 8.70
C ILE A 238 6.90 8.04 7.92
N ASP A 239 7.39 9.27 7.97
CA ASP A 239 8.62 9.66 7.25
C ASP A 239 9.81 8.81 7.69
N ASP A 240 10.02 8.69 9.02
CA ASP A 240 11.10 7.91 9.62
C ASP A 240 11.02 6.43 9.20
N TYR A 241 9.81 5.90 9.04
CA TYR A 241 9.57 4.53 8.58
C TYR A 241 9.97 4.30 7.12
N MET A 242 9.82 5.32 6.26
CA MET A 242 10.07 5.22 4.83
C MET A 242 11.55 5.45 4.45
N VAL A 243 12.39 5.86 5.40
CA VAL A 243 13.83 6.03 5.15
C VAL A 243 14.48 4.66 4.95
N VAL A 244 15.00 4.43 3.74
CA VAL A 244 15.69 3.19 3.32
C VAL A 244 17.05 3.01 3.99
N VAL A 245 17.65 4.11 4.46
CA VAL A 245 18.93 4.09 5.17
C VAL A 245 18.65 3.80 6.64
N ASP A 246 19.43 2.91 7.24
CA ASP A 246 19.38 2.60 8.68
C ASP A 246 18.97 3.84 9.48
N PRO A 247 17.89 3.79 10.29
CA PRO A 247 17.59 4.90 11.18
C PRO A 247 18.89 5.20 11.92
N PRO A 248 19.36 6.45 11.94
CA PRO A 248 20.69 6.73 12.42
C PRO A 248 20.81 6.11 13.81
N ARG A 249 21.66 5.08 13.93
CA ARG A 249 22.12 4.56 15.21
C ARG A 249 22.95 5.68 15.82
N ARG A 250 22.29 6.73 16.29
CA ARG A 250 22.82 7.58 17.32
C ARG A 250 22.71 6.74 18.58
N GLU A 251 23.57 5.72 18.66
CA GLU A 251 24.01 5.18 19.94
C GLU A 251 24.65 6.37 20.65
N THR A 252 23.82 7.09 21.39
CA THR A 252 24.27 8.23 22.17
C THR A 252 25.10 7.69 23.31
N THR A 253 26.31 8.22 23.45
CA THR A 253 27.20 8.08 24.60
C THR A 253 26.64 8.79 25.85
N ALA A 254 25.31 8.91 25.97
CA ALA A 254 24.68 9.58 27.09
C ALA A 254 25.03 8.81 28.36
N ASN A 255 25.71 9.47 29.29
CA ASN A 255 26.01 8.86 30.57
C ASN A 255 24.69 8.63 31.29
N LEU A 256 24.34 7.35 31.48
CA LEU A 256 23.11 6.97 32.18
C LEU A 256 23.08 7.55 33.60
N ASP A 257 24.23 7.87 34.20
CA ASP A 257 24.32 8.44 35.54
C ASP A 257 23.67 9.82 35.65
N ASP A 258 23.72 10.64 34.59
CA ASP A 258 23.22 12.02 34.56
C ASP A 258 21.70 12.14 34.30
N LEU A 259 21.01 11.01 34.14
CA LEU A 259 19.59 10.95 33.84
C LEU A 259 18.74 10.76 35.09
N SER A 260 17.50 11.22 35.06
CA SER A 260 16.56 10.93 36.15
C SER A 260 16.26 9.43 36.22
N THR A 261 15.90 8.93 37.41
CA THR A 261 15.51 7.53 37.61
C THR A 261 14.36 7.11 36.69
N ALA A 262 13.42 8.03 36.42
CA ALA A 262 12.30 7.78 35.52
C ALA A 262 12.75 7.55 34.07
N VAL A 263 13.68 8.39 33.58
CA VAL A 263 14.27 8.29 32.24
C VAL A 263 15.09 7.00 32.09
N LYS A 264 15.88 6.61 33.11
CA LYS A 264 16.64 5.35 33.12
C LYS A 264 15.72 4.12 33.08
N ASN A 265 14.64 4.14 33.86
CA ASN A 265 13.68 3.04 33.89
C ASN A 265 12.99 2.86 32.53
N LEU A 266 12.55 3.95 31.91
CA LEU A 266 11.93 3.90 30.58
C LEU A 266 12.91 3.38 29.52
N TYR A 267 14.16 3.86 29.54
CA TYR A 267 15.22 3.34 28.67
C TYR A 267 15.37 1.82 28.79
N GLN A 268 15.42 1.31 30.02
CA GLN A 268 15.63 -0.12 30.26
C GLN A 268 14.44 -0.95 29.77
N ASP A 269 13.21 -0.48 29.97
CA ASP A 269 12.02 -1.14 29.45
C ASP A 269 12.04 -1.23 27.91
N ILE A 270 12.33 -0.12 27.23
CA ILE A 270 12.44 -0.09 25.76
C ILE A 270 13.54 -1.02 25.29
N HIS A 271 14.71 -0.97 25.93
CA HIS A 271 15.82 -1.84 25.58
C HIS A 271 15.43 -3.32 25.71
N ASN A 272 14.76 -3.70 26.80
CA ASN A 272 14.42 -5.09 27.09
C ASN A 272 13.30 -5.65 26.19
N TYR A 273 12.33 -4.82 25.81
CA TYR A 273 11.11 -5.29 25.13
C TYR A 273 11.03 -4.92 23.65
N ILE A 274 11.79 -3.93 23.20
CA ILE A 274 11.76 -3.41 21.82
C ILE A 274 13.11 -3.62 21.11
N ASP A 275 14.23 -3.17 21.71
CA ASP A 275 15.53 -3.09 21.01
C ASP A 275 16.33 -4.42 21.01
N ILE A 276 16.41 -5.12 22.15
CA ILE A 276 16.85 -6.53 22.14
C ILE A 276 15.90 -7.25 21.20
N PRO A 277 16.33 -8.18 20.32
CA PRO A 277 15.43 -8.89 19.41
C PRO A 277 14.38 -9.63 20.24
N SER A 278 13.31 -8.91 20.58
CA SER A 278 12.19 -9.44 21.28
C SER A 278 11.55 -10.30 20.22
N PHE A 279 11.63 -11.60 20.44
CA PHE A 279 10.88 -12.63 19.75
C PHE A 279 9.35 -12.45 19.94
N LEU A 280 8.93 -11.27 20.41
CA LEU A 280 7.55 -10.88 20.57
C LEU A 280 7.08 -10.37 19.22
N ASP A 281 6.27 -11.19 18.62
CA ASP A 281 5.51 -10.86 17.44
C ASP A 281 4.62 -9.63 17.69
N PRO A 282 4.71 -8.57 16.86
CA PRO A 282 3.86 -7.38 16.98
C PRO A 282 2.35 -7.66 16.99
N THR A 283 1.94 -8.82 16.47
CA THR A 283 0.55 -9.25 16.38
C THR A 283 0.06 -9.99 17.64
N THR A 284 0.92 -10.22 18.63
CA THR A 284 0.55 -10.87 19.89
C THR A 284 -0.01 -9.90 20.93
N GLU A 285 -0.93 -10.39 21.77
CA GLU A 285 -1.41 -9.67 22.96
C GLU A 285 -0.25 -9.29 23.90
N LYS A 286 0.74 -10.17 24.04
CA LYS A 286 1.91 -9.93 24.89
C LYS A 286 2.74 -8.75 24.39
N PHE A 287 2.92 -8.59 23.08
CA PHE A 287 3.55 -7.40 22.53
C PHE A 287 2.72 -6.16 22.85
N ALA A 288 1.40 -6.23 22.61
CA ALA A 288 0.49 -5.12 22.87
C ALA A 288 0.55 -4.66 24.34
N GLU A 289 0.55 -5.58 25.30
CA GLU A 289 0.66 -5.26 26.72
C GLU A 289 1.95 -4.54 27.08
N GLN A 290 3.09 -4.99 26.56
CA GLN A 290 4.40 -4.40 26.88
C GLN A 290 4.56 -3.03 26.22
N ALA A 291 4.13 -2.91 24.96
CA ALA A 291 4.17 -1.66 24.23
C ALA A 291 3.26 -0.60 24.87
N HIS A 292 2.04 -0.95 25.31
CA HIS A 292 1.18 -0.04 26.06
C HIS A 292 1.82 0.40 27.38
N LYS A 293 2.47 -0.50 28.12
CA LYS A 293 3.20 -0.12 29.35
C LYS A 293 4.30 0.90 29.07
N ILE A 294 5.04 0.73 27.98
CA ILE A 294 6.09 1.67 27.55
C ILE A 294 5.50 3.04 27.22
N ILE A 295 4.43 3.07 26.41
CA ILE A 295 3.72 4.32 26.06
C ILE A 295 3.23 5.03 27.33
N MET A 296 2.56 4.29 28.24
CA MET A 296 2.04 4.85 29.49
C MET A 296 3.15 5.40 30.39
N LYS A 297 4.29 4.69 30.50
CA LYS A 297 5.44 5.16 31.29
C LYS A 297 6.04 6.43 30.69
N HIS A 298 6.15 6.50 29.37
CA HIS A 298 6.58 7.70 28.69
C HIS A 298 5.60 8.86 28.91
N ASP A 299 4.29 8.62 28.81
CA ASP A 299 3.27 9.65 29.02
C ASP A 299 3.23 10.18 30.45
N ALA A 300 3.55 9.34 31.43
CA ALA A 300 3.66 9.71 32.84
C ALA A 300 4.93 10.52 33.19
N LEU A 301 5.90 10.63 32.27
CA LEU A 301 7.08 11.47 32.49
C LEU A 301 6.70 12.96 32.58
N SER A 302 7.46 13.70 33.39
CA SER A 302 7.41 15.17 33.42
C SER A 302 7.81 15.77 32.06
N ALA A 303 7.49 17.04 31.83
CA ALA A 303 7.90 17.72 30.59
C ALA A 303 9.44 17.76 30.47
N GLU A 304 10.13 17.98 31.59
CA GLU A 304 11.57 17.99 31.72
C GLU A 304 12.17 16.61 31.42
N ASP A 305 11.59 15.54 31.96
CA ASP A 305 12.05 14.17 31.72
C ASP A 305 11.79 13.73 30.28
N LYS A 306 10.66 14.13 29.67
CA LYS A 306 10.39 13.89 28.23
C LYS A 306 11.42 14.59 27.36
N ALA A 307 11.73 15.85 27.66
CA ALA A 307 12.75 16.61 26.94
C ALA A 307 14.16 15.99 27.12
N GLN A 308 14.49 15.56 28.35
CA GLN A 308 15.74 14.87 28.65
C GLN A 308 15.83 13.54 27.88
N PHE A 309 14.78 12.72 27.88
CA PHE A 309 14.71 11.46 27.16
C PHE A 309 14.83 11.65 25.64
N GLN A 310 14.08 12.59 25.06
CA GLN A 310 14.15 12.90 23.62
C GLN A 310 15.55 13.34 23.18
N LYS A 311 16.22 14.14 24.01
CA LYS A 311 17.59 14.62 23.76
C LYS A 311 18.62 13.49 23.90
N ALA A 312 18.49 12.68 24.94
CA ALA A 312 19.42 11.60 25.24
C ALA A 312 19.25 10.39 24.32
N PHE A 313 18.02 10.05 23.93
CA PHE A 313 17.67 8.84 23.19
C PHE A 313 16.68 9.11 22.04
N PRO A 314 17.08 9.91 21.03
CA PRO A 314 16.18 10.33 19.96
C PRO A 314 15.60 9.15 19.15
N ALA A 315 16.37 8.08 18.92
CA ALA A 315 15.90 6.89 18.22
C ALA A 315 14.80 6.15 19.02
N ARG A 316 14.97 6.01 20.33
CA ARG A 316 13.99 5.35 21.20
C ARG A 316 12.71 6.16 21.36
N ALA A 317 12.83 7.48 21.41
CA ALA A 317 11.65 8.33 21.35
C ALA A 317 10.89 8.13 20.03
N GLY A 318 11.62 8.00 18.91
CA GLY A 318 11.05 7.57 17.63
C GLY A 318 10.30 6.22 17.70
N HIS A 319 10.84 5.21 18.38
CA HIS A 319 10.16 3.91 18.55
C HIS A 319 8.83 4.04 19.30
N ILE A 320 8.75 4.93 20.31
CA ILE A 320 7.50 5.17 21.05
C ILE A 320 6.44 5.78 20.12
N GLU A 321 6.82 6.73 19.27
CA GLU A 321 5.91 7.29 18.26
C GLU A 321 5.53 6.23 17.20
N GLY A 322 6.47 5.37 16.80
CA GLY A 322 6.21 4.22 15.93
C GLY A 322 5.19 3.23 16.52
N LEU A 323 5.26 2.95 17.83
CA LEU A 323 4.27 2.13 18.53
C LEU A 323 2.89 2.80 18.56
N ARG A 324 2.83 4.10 18.83
CA ARG A 324 1.57 4.86 18.80
C ARG A 324 0.93 4.82 17.42
N LEU A 325 1.73 5.03 16.37
CA LEU A 325 1.26 4.92 15.00
C LEU A 325 0.77 3.49 14.72
N TYR A 326 1.54 2.47 15.09
CA TYR A 326 1.13 1.07 14.94
C TYR A 326 -0.25 0.79 15.54
N PHE A 327 -0.49 1.14 16.81
CA PHE A 327 -1.80 0.91 17.45
C PHE A 327 -2.92 1.74 16.86
N LYS A 328 -2.62 2.95 16.37
CA LYS A 328 -3.61 3.77 15.65
C LYS A 328 -4.05 3.09 14.35
N LEU A 329 -3.10 2.53 13.60
CA LEU A 329 -3.39 1.78 12.38
C LEU A 329 -4.10 0.47 12.66
N ASP A 330 -3.67 -0.26 13.68
CA ASP A 330 -4.29 -1.50 14.12
C ASP A 330 -5.77 -1.26 14.48
N SER A 331 -6.04 -0.29 15.35
CA SER A 331 -7.42 0.12 15.71
C SER A 331 -8.24 0.61 14.51
N PHE A 332 -7.61 1.31 13.55
CA PHE A 332 -8.25 1.72 12.31
C PHE A 332 -8.70 0.51 11.47
N LEU A 333 -7.84 -0.51 11.32
CA LEU A 333 -8.18 -1.70 10.55
C LEU A 333 -9.32 -2.49 11.20
N ASP A 334 -9.42 -2.51 12.53
CA ASP A 334 -10.51 -3.16 13.26
C ASP A 334 -11.82 -2.38 13.26
N SER A 335 -11.78 -1.06 13.12
CA SER A 335 -12.98 -0.22 13.04
C SER A 335 -13.47 -0.04 11.60
N SER A 336 -12.62 -0.27 10.60
CA SER A 336 -12.93 -0.07 9.18
C SER A 336 -13.83 -1.18 8.60
N ALA A 337 -15.11 -0.87 8.40
CA ALA A 337 -16.07 -1.79 7.77
C ALA A 337 -15.73 -2.15 6.32
N SER A 338 -15.01 -1.29 5.59
CA SER A 338 -14.53 -1.60 4.23
C SER A 338 -13.35 -2.59 4.29
N HIS A 339 -12.46 -2.45 5.26
CA HIS A 339 -11.35 -3.39 5.46
C HIS A 339 -11.85 -4.78 5.88
N LYS A 340 -12.79 -4.86 6.83
CA LYS A 340 -13.43 -6.14 7.21
C LYS A 340 -14.02 -6.89 6.01
N ARG A 341 -14.78 -6.19 5.17
CA ARG A 341 -15.36 -6.77 3.95
C ARG A 341 -14.30 -7.24 2.95
N GLU A 342 -13.20 -6.52 2.80
CA GLU A 342 -12.10 -6.93 1.93
C GLU A 342 -11.43 -8.21 2.45
N MET A 343 -11.16 -8.30 3.75
CA MET A 343 -10.61 -9.50 4.38
C MET A 343 -11.54 -10.72 4.24
N GLU A 344 -12.84 -10.54 4.48
CA GLU A 344 -13.84 -11.59 4.31
C GLU A 344 -13.92 -12.08 2.85
N ALA A 345 -13.90 -11.16 1.89
CA ALA A 345 -13.89 -11.48 0.47
C ALA A 345 -12.62 -12.24 0.06
N ALA A 346 -11.45 -11.80 0.54
CA ALA A 346 -10.18 -12.49 0.29
C ALA A 346 -10.17 -13.90 0.88
N LYS A 347 -10.68 -14.07 2.11
CA LYS A 347 -10.82 -15.38 2.77
C LYS A 347 -11.75 -16.31 1.98
N SER A 348 -12.91 -15.80 1.54
CA SER A 348 -13.87 -16.55 0.72
C SER A 348 -13.25 -17.00 -0.60
N LEU A 349 -12.49 -16.13 -1.26
CA LEU A 349 -11.85 -16.42 -2.55
C LEU A 349 -10.71 -17.45 -2.42
N ARG A 350 -9.97 -17.43 -1.31
CA ARG A 350 -8.99 -18.50 -1.02
C ARG A 350 -9.69 -19.84 -0.81
N LEU A 351 -10.74 -19.87 0.00
CA LEU A 351 -11.49 -21.11 0.28
C LEU A 351 -12.09 -21.72 -1.00
N SER A 352 -12.61 -20.89 -1.92
CA SER A 352 -13.15 -21.36 -3.20
C SER A 352 -12.08 -21.88 -4.16
N LEU A 353 -10.89 -21.29 -4.16
CA LEU A 353 -9.75 -21.80 -4.92
C LEU A 353 -9.27 -23.14 -4.37
N TYR A 354 -9.21 -23.30 -3.03
CA TYR A 354 -8.84 -24.58 -2.42
C TYR A 354 -9.85 -25.69 -2.72
N SER A 355 -11.15 -25.39 -2.68
CA SER A 355 -12.19 -26.37 -3.04
C SER A 355 -12.25 -26.69 -4.53
N SER A 356 -11.57 -25.94 -5.39
CA SER A 356 -11.50 -26.19 -6.84
C SER A 356 -10.24 -26.97 -7.24
N ILE A 357 -9.29 -27.14 -6.32
CA ILE A 357 -8.00 -27.82 -6.52
C ILE A 357 -7.99 -29.21 -5.87
N CYS A 358 -8.91 -29.48 -4.94
CA CYS A 358 -9.22 -30.82 -4.40
C CYS A 358 -10.44 -31.41 -5.10
#